data_AF-A0A8S1XUA3-F1
#
_entry.id   AF-A0A8S1XUA3-F1
#
_cell.length_a   1.000
_cell.length_b   1.000
_cell.length_c   1.000
_cell.angle_alpha   90.00
_cell.angle_beta   90.00
_cell.angle_gamma   90.00
#
_symmetry.space_group_name_H-M   'P 1'
#
loop_
_entity.id
_entity.type
_entity.pdbx_description
1 polymer ?
#
loop_
_entity_poly.entity_id
_entity_poly.type
_entity_poly.pdbx_seq_one_letter_code
_entity_poly.pdbx_strand_id
1 'polypeptide(L)'
;MNNKIIIVLITIILITQGKRHFIENKVHKKKELDGGIKWESPESFHNDEDYQKAINQARHEFHHICHLSIDVTWIRVDKVGFQIVAGVMWWLEVELSDDEVYEMKVYQELEGTFKLVGCTK
;
A
#
# COMPACT_ATOMS: atom_id res chain seq x y z
N MET A 1 -10.41 -56.19 -33.56
CA MET A 1 -9.43 -55.34 -32.82
C MET A 1 -9.61 -53.93 -33.34
N ASN A 2 -10.03 -52.94 -32.53
CA ASN A 2 -9.90 -51.48 -32.80
C ASN A 2 -10.66 -50.53 -31.85
N ASN A 3 -11.36 -51.00 -30.81
CA ASN A 3 -12.05 -50.08 -29.88
C ASN A 3 -11.30 -49.76 -28.57
N LYS A 4 -10.25 -50.52 -28.21
CA LYS A 4 -9.52 -50.27 -26.95
C LYS A 4 -8.43 -49.20 -27.06
N ILE A 5 -7.92 -48.92 -28.27
CA ILE A 5 -6.80 -47.98 -28.48
C ILE A 5 -7.29 -46.51 -28.48
N ILE A 6 -8.49 -46.25 -29.01
CA ILE A 6 -9.05 -44.89 -29.12
C ILE A 6 -9.38 -44.30 -27.74
N ILE A 7 -9.86 -45.13 -26.81
CA ILE A 7 -10.26 -44.68 -25.47
C ILE A 7 -9.03 -44.23 -24.67
N VAL A 8 -7.87 -44.89 -24.82
CA VAL A 8 -6.66 -44.56 -24.06
C VAL A 8 -6.03 -43.22 -24.52
N LEU A 9 -6.13 -42.90 -25.81
CA LEU A 9 -5.59 -41.64 -26.35
C LEU A 9 -6.40 -40.40 -25.91
N ILE A 10 -7.72 -40.52 -25.79
CA ILE A 10 -8.58 -39.39 -25.37
C ILE A 10 -8.33 -39.03 -23.89
N THR A 11 -8.08 -40.01 -23.03
CA THR A 11 -7.85 -39.75 -21.59
C THR A 11 -6.53 -39.02 -21.33
N ILE A 12 -5.48 -39.27 -22.13
CA ILE A 12 -4.17 -38.62 -21.95
C ILE A 12 -4.21 -37.14 -22.36
N ILE A 13 -4.98 -36.79 -23.39
CA ILE A 13 -5.12 -35.41 -23.88
C ILE A 13 -5.87 -34.54 -22.85
N LEU A 14 -6.90 -35.09 -22.18
CA LEU A 14 -7.64 -34.35 -21.15
C LEU A 14 -6.82 -34.07 -19.89
N ILE A 15 -5.92 -34.98 -19.48
CA ILE A 15 -5.09 -34.81 -18.27
C ILE A 15 -4.01 -33.73 -18.48
N THR A 16 -3.54 -33.52 -19.72
CA THR A 16 -2.52 -32.50 -20.01
C THR A 16 -3.10 -31.09 -20.12
N GLN A 17 -4.35 -30.93 -20.57
CA GLN A 17 -5.03 -29.63 -20.58
C GLN A 17 -5.44 -29.16 -19.17
N GLY A 18 -5.86 -30.08 -18.29
CA GLY A 18 -6.19 -29.75 -16.90
C GLY A 18 -5.01 -29.17 -16.11
N LYS A 19 -3.77 -29.63 -16.39
CA LYS A 19 -2.57 -29.08 -15.75
C LYS A 19 -2.12 -27.74 -16.33
N ARG A 20 -2.32 -27.49 -17.63
CA ARG A 20 -1.99 -26.18 -18.23
C ARG A 20 -2.90 -25.06 -17.73
N HIS A 21 -4.21 -25.32 -17.63
CA HIS A 21 -5.16 -24.34 -17.05
C HIS A 21 -4.90 -24.07 -15.56
N PHE A 22 -4.38 -25.05 -14.80
CA PHE A 22 -4.06 -24.85 -13.38
C PHE A 22 -2.75 -24.07 -13.16
N ILE A 23 -1.80 -24.15 -14.10
CA ILE A 23 -0.56 -23.37 -14.04
C ILE A 23 -0.82 -21.92 -14.48
N GLU A 24 -1.64 -21.68 -15.51
CA GLU A 24 -2.02 -20.31 -15.91
C GLU A 24 -2.83 -19.58 -14.83
N ASN A 25 -3.72 -20.28 -14.11
CA ASN A 25 -4.46 -19.67 -12.98
C ASN A 25 -3.59 -19.35 -11.76
N LYS A 26 -2.37 -19.89 -11.65
CA LYS A 26 -1.40 -19.48 -10.61
C LYS A 26 -0.46 -18.36 -11.07
N VAL A 27 -0.37 -18.10 -12.37
CA VAL A 27 0.40 -16.97 -12.93
C VAL A 27 -0.42 -15.67 -12.90
N HIS A 28 -1.74 -15.76 -12.79
CA HIS A 28 -2.58 -14.66 -12.31
C HIS A 28 -2.56 -14.57 -10.78
N LYS A 29 -1.37 -14.53 -10.16
CA LYS A 29 -1.23 -13.71 -8.96
C LYS A 29 -1.63 -12.32 -9.42
N LYS A 30 -2.82 -11.88 -8.98
CA LYS A 30 -3.27 -10.49 -8.97
C LYS A 30 -2.04 -9.58 -9.08
N LYS A 31 -1.79 -9.03 -10.27
CA LYS A 31 -1.19 -7.72 -10.34
C LYS A 31 -2.22 -6.86 -9.63
N GLU A 32 -2.00 -6.63 -8.33
CA GLU A 32 -2.75 -5.61 -7.63
C GLU A 32 -2.63 -4.37 -8.50
N LEU A 33 -3.79 -3.84 -8.90
CA LEU A 33 -3.83 -2.54 -9.56
C LEU A 33 -3.10 -1.60 -8.60
N ASP A 34 -2.04 -0.98 -9.09
CA ASP A 34 -1.00 -0.23 -8.35
C ASP A 34 -1.52 1.09 -7.77
N GLY A 35 -2.77 1.09 -7.28
CA GLY A 35 -3.47 2.20 -6.64
C GLY A 35 -4.06 1.84 -5.29
N GLY A 36 -3.80 0.62 -4.77
CA GLY A 36 -4.09 0.27 -3.38
C GLY A 36 -3.05 0.88 -2.42
N ILE A 37 -3.45 1.12 -1.18
CA ILE A 37 -2.51 1.60 -0.14
C ILE A 37 -1.67 0.40 0.31
N LYS A 38 -0.36 0.51 0.18
CA LYS A 38 0.59 -0.49 0.71
C LYS A 38 1.09 -0.05 2.07
N TRP A 39 0.58 -0.69 3.13
CA TRP A 39 0.99 -0.43 4.51
C TRP A 39 2.24 -1.20 4.89
N GLU A 40 3.24 -0.51 5.43
CA GLU A 40 4.50 -1.06 5.91
C GLU A 40 4.95 -0.38 7.22
N SER A 41 5.99 -0.93 7.83
CA SER A 41 6.64 -0.33 8.99
C SER A 41 7.37 0.96 8.59
N PRO A 42 7.43 2.00 9.46
CA PRO A 42 8.31 3.15 9.28
C PRO A 42 9.76 2.78 8.94
N GLU A 43 10.25 1.66 9.48
CA GLU A 43 11.61 1.16 9.24
C GLU A 43 11.85 0.75 7.79
N SER A 44 10.81 0.40 7.02
CA SER A 44 10.95 0.14 5.57
C SER A 44 11.41 1.39 4.80
N PHE A 45 11.17 2.59 5.36
CA PHE A 45 11.41 3.88 4.72
C PHE A 45 12.51 4.71 5.41
N HIS A 46 13.27 4.13 6.35
CA HIS A 46 14.24 4.91 7.16
C HIS A 46 15.29 5.68 6.33
N ASN A 47 15.66 5.18 5.14
CA ASN A 47 16.60 5.83 4.22
C ASN A 47 15.92 6.58 3.07
N ASP A 48 14.58 6.68 3.07
CA ASP A 48 13.82 7.36 2.03
C ASP A 48 13.71 8.87 2.37
N GLU A 49 14.31 9.70 1.53
CA GLU A 49 14.33 11.16 1.72
C GLU A 49 12.92 11.78 1.62
N ASP A 50 12.07 11.25 0.73
CA ASP A 50 10.72 11.77 0.53
C ASP A 50 9.81 11.41 1.71
N TYR A 51 10.00 10.23 2.29
CA TYR A 51 9.34 9.87 3.55
C TYR A 51 9.73 10.83 4.68
N GLN A 52 11.01 11.18 4.84
CA GLN A 52 11.44 12.14 5.86
C GLN A 52 10.84 13.52 5.64
N LYS A 53 10.76 13.99 4.38
CA LYS A 53 10.09 15.24 4.02
C LYS A 53 8.59 15.19 4.34
N ALA A 54 7.92 14.07 4.06
CA ALA A 54 6.51 13.88 4.36
C ALA A 54 6.23 13.97 5.87
N ILE A 55 7.04 13.31 6.71
CA ILE A 55 6.92 13.41 8.18
C ILE A 55 7.15 14.85 8.65
N ASN A 56 8.18 15.51 8.13
CA ASN A 56 8.51 16.88 8.54
C ASN A 56 7.37 17.85 8.18
N GLN A 57 6.74 17.68 7.01
CA GLN A 57 5.58 18.46 6.62
C GLN A 57 4.38 18.17 7.55
N ALA A 58 4.08 16.90 7.82
CA ALA A 58 3.00 16.52 8.73
C ALA A 58 3.23 17.13 10.13
N ARG A 59 4.44 17.01 10.69
CA ARG A 59 4.81 17.61 11.98
C ARG A 59 4.68 19.13 12.03
N HIS A 60 4.90 19.81 10.90
CA HIS A 60 4.76 21.25 10.83
C HIS A 60 3.28 21.68 10.82
N GLU A 61 2.42 20.89 10.18
CA GLU A 61 1.05 21.29 9.87
C GLU A 61 -0.03 20.62 10.75
N PHE A 62 0.30 19.56 11.51
CA PHE A 62 -0.72 18.72 12.16
C PHE A 62 -1.62 19.49 13.13
N HIS A 63 -1.10 20.44 13.93
CA HIS A 63 -1.97 21.27 14.79
C HIS A 63 -3.05 22.01 13.99
N HIS A 64 -2.65 22.60 12.87
CA HIS A 64 -3.54 23.40 12.05
C HIS A 64 -4.56 22.53 11.29
N ILE A 65 -4.06 21.49 10.61
CA ILE A 65 -4.88 20.66 9.72
C ILE A 65 -5.73 19.65 10.48
N CYS A 66 -5.23 19.09 11.59
CA CYS A 66 -6.01 18.19 12.45
C CYS A 66 -6.88 18.94 13.47
N HIS A 67 -6.83 20.28 13.52
CA HIS A 67 -7.53 21.11 14.50
C HIS A 67 -7.22 20.73 15.96
N LEU A 68 -5.96 20.43 16.24
CA LEU A 68 -5.48 20.01 17.55
C LEU A 68 -4.97 21.20 18.36
N SER A 69 -5.06 21.07 19.68
CA SER A 69 -4.48 22.06 20.60
C SER A 69 -2.95 22.01 20.58
N ILE A 70 -2.30 23.14 20.85
CA ILE A 70 -0.84 23.31 20.74
C ILE A 70 -0.04 22.50 21.77
N ASP A 71 -0.69 22.04 22.84
CA ASP A 71 -0.13 21.15 23.86
C ASP A 71 -0.06 19.69 23.42
N VAL A 72 -0.82 19.30 22.39
CA VAL A 72 -0.70 17.96 21.79
C VAL A 72 0.63 17.87 21.05
N THR A 73 1.45 16.87 21.36
CA THR A 73 2.80 16.70 20.78
C THR A 73 2.89 15.42 19.97
N TRP A 74 3.79 15.42 18.99
CA TRP A 74 4.07 14.27 18.14
C TRP A 74 4.91 13.23 18.89
N ILE A 75 4.41 12.00 19.04
CA ILE A 75 5.18 10.90 19.65
C ILE A 75 5.93 10.12 18.57
N ARG A 76 5.21 9.39 17.72
CA ARG A 76 5.83 8.51 16.71
C ARG A 76 4.87 8.17 15.57
N VAL A 77 5.43 7.68 14.48
CA VAL A 77 4.67 7.04 13.39
C VAL A 77 4.65 5.55 13.67
N ASP A 78 3.48 4.93 13.65
CA ASP A 78 3.30 3.49 13.85
C ASP A 78 3.27 2.72 12.53
N LYS A 79 2.61 3.27 11.50
CA LYS A 79 2.55 2.67 10.16
C LYS A 79 2.63 3.71 9.05
N VAL A 80 3.15 3.28 7.91
CA VAL A 80 3.26 4.10 6.70
C VAL A 80 2.55 3.38 5.56
N GLY A 81 1.55 4.02 4.99
CA GLY A 81 0.89 3.61 3.77
C GLY A 81 1.43 4.40 2.59
N PHE A 82 1.76 3.71 1.51
CA PHE A 82 2.22 4.34 0.27
C PHE A 82 1.22 4.08 -0.85
N GLN A 83 0.87 5.12 -1.60
CA GLN A 83 -0.05 5.03 -2.73
C GLN A 83 0.41 5.95 -3.86
N ILE A 84 0.63 5.38 -5.05
CA ILE A 84 0.93 6.15 -6.26
C ILE A 84 -0.36 6.72 -6.84
N VAL A 85 -0.38 8.01 -7.11
CA VAL A 85 -1.49 8.76 -7.74
C VAL A 85 -0.93 9.66 -8.85
N ALA A 86 -1.50 10.84 -9.11
CA ALA A 86 -0.86 11.89 -9.91
C ALA A 86 0.28 12.60 -9.12
N GLY A 87 1.13 11.81 -8.48
CA GLY A 87 2.02 12.17 -7.37
C GLY A 87 2.16 10.98 -6.43
N VAL A 88 2.43 11.23 -5.16
CA VAL A 88 2.44 10.19 -4.12
C VAL A 88 1.56 10.63 -2.95
N MET A 89 0.75 9.71 -2.43
CA MET A 89 0.05 9.90 -1.16
C MET A 89 0.71 9.05 -0.08
N TRP A 90 1.25 9.73 0.93
CA TRP A 90 1.78 9.13 2.14
C TRP A 90 0.69 9.12 3.21
N TRP A 91 0.35 7.93 3.68
CA TRP A 91 -0.59 7.72 4.78
C TRP A 91 0.25 7.42 6.04
N LEU A 92 0.07 8.19 7.09
CA LEU A 92 0.84 8.07 8.33
C LEU A 92 -0.14 7.78 9.47
N GLU A 93 -0.02 6.61 10.10
CA GLU A 93 -0.66 6.39 11.41
C GLU A 93 0.27 6.96 12.48
N VAL A 94 -0.15 8.00 13.18
CA VAL A 94 0.68 8.79 14.10
C VAL A 94 0.10 8.77 15.49
N GLU A 95 0.89 8.33 16.46
CA GLU A 95 0.58 8.45 17.89
C GLU A 95 0.95 9.86 18.36
N LEU A 96 0.00 10.53 19.02
CA LEU A 96 0.17 11.84 19.61
C LEU A 96 0.03 11.77 21.15
N SER A 97 0.42 12.83 21.85
CA SER A 97 0.42 12.86 23.32
C SER A 97 -0.95 12.98 23.98
N ASP A 98 -2.04 12.97 23.21
CA ASP A 98 -3.41 12.81 23.70
C ASP A 98 -3.81 11.33 23.83
N ASP A 99 -2.84 10.41 23.72
CA ASP A 99 -3.01 8.95 23.75
C ASP A 99 -3.85 8.39 22.57
N GLU A 100 -3.92 9.13 21.48
CA GLU A 100 -4.72 8.80 20.30
C GLU A 100 -3.85 8.62 19.06
N VAL A 101 -4.36 7.84 18.11
CA VAL A 101 -3.71 7.59 16.82
C VAL A 101 -4.48 8.31 15.74
N TYR A 102 -3.78 9.10 14.94
CA TYR A 102 -4.35 9.84 13.81
C TYR A 102 -3.80 9.28 12.49
N GLU A 103 -4.69 9.05 11.54
CA GLU A 103 -4.35 8.84 10.14
C GLU A 103 -4.17 10.21 9.45
N MET A 104 -2.92 10.56 9.18
CA MET A 104 -2.51 11.78 8.48
C MET A 104 -2.17 11.47 7.03
N LYS A 105 -2.59 12.33 6.09
CA LYS A 105 -2.38 12.15 4.65
C LYS A 105 -1.52 13.26 4.11
N VAL A 106 -0.30 12.94 3.70
CA VAL A 106 0.62 13.89 3.09
C VAL A 106 0.69 13.63 1.60
N TYR A 107 0.28 14.62 0.81
CA TYR A 107 0.38 14.57 -0.63
C TYR A 107 1.71 15.15 -1.09
N GLN A 108 2.44 14.39 -1.89
CA GLN A 108 3.64 14.78 -2.60
C GLN A 108 3.28 15.04 -4.07
N GLU A 109 3.39 16.29 -4.49
CA GLU A 109 3.23 16.71 -5.88
C GLU A 109 4.41 16.23 -6.74
N LEU A 110 4.20 16.10 -8.04
CA LEU A 110 5.24 15.68 -9.00
C LEU A 110 6.47 16.60 -9.00
N GLU A 111 6.29 17.87 -8.61
CA GLU A 111 7.37 18.86 -8.48
C GLU A 111 8.17 18.73 -7.17
N GLY A 112 7.77 17.81 -6.27
CA GLY A 112 8.44 17.56 -4.99
C GLY A 112 7.96 18.40 -3.81
N THR A 113 6.81 19.08 -3.96
CA THR A 113 6.16 19.81 -2.85
C THR A 113 5.30 18.87 -2.01
N PHE A 114 5.36 19.01 -0.68
CA PHE A 114 4.61 18.20 0.27
C PHE A 114 3.54 19.04 0.98
N LYS A 115 2.35 18.49 1.17
CA LYS A 115 1.24 19.15 1.89
C LYS A 115 0.48 18.13 2.74
N LEU A 116 0.21 18.42 4.01
CA LEU A 116 -0.73 17.65 4.81
C LEU A 116 -2.15 18.00 4.36
N VAL A 117 -2.80 17.06 3.66
CA VAL A 117 -4.11 17.30 3.01
C VAL A 117 -5.29 16.72 3.79
N GLY A 118 -5.03 15.91 4.81
CA GLY A 118 -6.09 15.32 5.61
C GLY A 118 -5.59 14.73 6.91
N CYS A 119 -6.48 14.70 7.88
CA CYS A 119 -6.27 14.12 9.18
C CYS A 119 -7.57 13.49 9.66
N THR A 120 -7.53 12.22 10.03
CA THR A 120 -8.68 11.48 10.58
C THR A 120 -8.23 10.80 11.86
N LYS A 121 -9.08 10.78 12.86
CA LYS A 121 -8.89 10.02 14.09
C LYS A 121 -9.56 8.66 13.96
#